data_AF-A0AAD8US27-F1
#
_entry.id   AF-A0AAD8US27-F1
#
_cell.length_a   1.000
_cell.length_b   1.000
_cell.length_c   1.000
_cell.angle_alpha   90.00
_cell.angle_beta   90.00
_cell.angle_gamma   90.00
#
_symmetry.space_group_name_H-M   'P 1'
#
loop_
_entity.id
_entity.type
_entity.pdbx_description
1 polymer ?
#
loop_
_entity_poly.entity_id
_entity_poly.type
_entity_poly.pdbx_seq_one_letter_code
_entity_poly.pdbx_strand_id
1 'polypeptide(L)'
;MTEDQKSKRAAESTNDEESKAKRRLVQDSTNHFDDVEEFLGKSRVTDEEFKMVLLHATPEQRLRFIQRQIGHYLSNENLSRDNFYHQKFKEDSEKTGVEHVLELKYILSAKRMLDIKATADDVKQALSKHKLAEITLEEISDTLYIKKSDGLPRYEGRKLFEKKKKFGETLDTYHVAGPIVFLSNIPSDVKEWQPVKDALQENKQVRVRFISPISDSGNCFAWMAKSTEDISAVKDLVPLINGKELKVELVETEEKYKEFISTLKPSILSSRNKDLQRIHSGIMSSPLEIGGLAIRNFGCLKPLLNAVLETCNHGSSIPVDSQAGIILRYVLDFHPRASEKLCKSQRTLVGFEVAMGAFKEGLKKKCFLLVTKDNKTGKEYKEDFSISKCLEFLRIMAHTIPKTDKKVFITSLSVSNP
;
A
#
# COMPACT_ATOMS: atom_id res chain seq x y z
N MET A 1 -17.02 37.68 -50.77
CA MET A 1 -17.53 38.92 -51.38
C MET A 1 -19.00 38.95 -51.03
N THR A 2 -19.53 39.80 -50.16
CA THR A 2 -19.26 41.22 -49.90
C THR A 2 -19.41 41.55 -48.41
N GLU A 3 -18.74 42.63 -48.02
CA GLU A 3 -18.71 43.28 -46.71
C GLU A 3 -20.08 43.83 -46.30
N ASP A 4 -20.31 43.96 -44.98
CA ASP A 4 -20.77 45.24 -44.44
C ASP A 4 -20.34 45.43 -42.98
N GLN A 5 -19.77 46.60 -42.69
CA GLN A 5 -19.27 47.04 -41.40
C GLN A 5 -20.21 48.07 -40.74
N LYS A 6 -20.08 48.18 -39.41
CA LYS A 6 -20.00 49.39 -38.54
C LYS A 6 -21.09 49.57 -37.49
N SER A 7 -20.63 49.62 -36.23
CA SER A 7 -20.75 50.77 -35.30
C SER A 7 -20.09 50.39 -33.97
N LYS A 8 -18.83 50.75 -33.67
CA LYS A 8 -18.31 52.00 -33.06
C LYS A 8 -19.11 52.55 -31.86
N ARG A 9 -18.55 52.39 -30.65
CA ARG A 9 -18.46 53.47 -29.67
C ARG A 9 -17.21 53.31 -28.80
N ALA A 10 -16.44 54.40 -28.72
CA ALA A 10 -15.29 54.61 -27.85
C ALA A 10 -15.66 55.71 -26.84
N ALA A 11 -15.07 55.65 -25.65
CA ALA A 11 -14.88 56.76 -24.71
C ALA A 11 -13.78 56.29 -23.74
N GLU A 12 -12.55 56.76 -23.89
CA GLU A 12 -11.99 57.99 -23.30
C GLU A 12 -11.44 57.77 -21.89
N SER A 13 -10.12 57.96 -21.81
CA SER A 13 -9.30 58.04 -20.61
C SER A 13 -9.36 59.45 -20.03
N THR A 14 -9.54 59.56 -18.71
CA THR A 14 -9.07 60.70 -17.94
C THR A 14 -8.27 60.19 -16.74
N ASN A 15 -7.06 60.72 -16.65
CA ASN A 15 -6.09 60.52 -15.60
C ASN A 15 -6.52 61.20 -14.28
N ASP A 16 -5.85 60.69 -13.24
CA ASP A 16 -5.29 61.40 -12.08
C ASP A 16 -6.06 61.50 -10.75
N GLU A 17 -5.28 61.05 -9.76
CA GLU A 17 -5.18 61.42 -8.35
C GLU A 17 -5.80 60.54 -7.23
N GLU A 18 -4.84 60.11 -6.39
CA GLU A 18 -4.91 59.86 -4.94
C GLU A 18 -5.76 58.71 -4.39
N SER A 19 -5.09 57.58 -4.10
CA SER A 19 -5.33 56.90 -2.82
C SER A 19 -4.14 56.04 -2.36
N LYS A 20 -3.33 56.65 -1.50
CA LYS A 20 -2.56 56.08 -0.37
C LYS A 20 -2.30 54.57 -0.40
N ALA A 21 -1.07 54.23 -0.76
CA ALA A 21 -0.44 52.96 -0.45
C ALA A 21 -0.46 52.70 1.07
N LYS A 22 -1.37 51.83 1.54
CA LYS A 22 -1.21 51.13 2.81
C LYS A 22 -0.14 50.05 2.63
N ARG A 23 1.13 50.44 2.84
CA ARG A 23 2.19 49.48 3.19
C ARG A 23 1.75 48.75 4.45
N ARG A 24 1.26 47.52 4.32
CA ARG A 24 1.27 46.56 5.42
C ARG A 24 2.75 46.22 5.64
N LEU A 25 3.31 46.75 6.72
CA LEU A 25 4.48 46.14 7.35
C LEU A 25 4.09 44.69 7.67
N VAL A 26 4.66 43.75 6.91
CA VAL A 26 4.76 42.37 7.35
C VAL A 26 5.74 42.40 8.51
N GLN A 27 5.24 42.22 9.74
CA GLN A 27 6.08 41.82 10.85
C GLN A 27 6.51 40.37 10.57
N ASP A 28 7.60 40.20 9.82
CA ASP A 28 8.34 38.94 9.79
C ASP A 28 9.11 38.85 11.11
N SER A 29 8.42 38.28 12.10
CA SER A 29 9.02 37.72 13.30
C SER A 29 8.30 36.42 13.62
N THR A 30 8.26 35.52 12.65
CA THR A 30 8.02 34.09 12.90
C THR A 30 9.24 33.55 13.64
N ASN A 31 9.03 33.13 14.89
CA ASN A 31 10.03 32.51 15.75
C ASN A 31 10.39 31.12 15.18
N HIS A 32 11.24 31.07 14.16
CA HIS A 32 11.67 29.82 13.50
C HIS A 32 12.35 28.80 14.46
N PHE A 33 12.68 29.23 15.67
CA PHE A 33 13.16 28.39 16.76
C PHE A 33 12.13 27.36 17.24
N ASP A 34 10.86 27.76 17.36
CA ASP A 34 9.79 26.88 17.84
C ASP A 34 9.46 25.80 16.80
N ASP A 35 9.56 26.16 15.51
CA ASP A 35 9.34 25.24 14.38
C ASP A 35 10.41 24.13 14.34
N VAL A 36 11.69 24.47 14.61
CA VAL A 36 12.78 23.49 14.63
C VAL A 36 12.63 22.50 15.79
N GLU A 37 12.22 22.95 16.98
CA GLU A 37 11.92 22.03 18.10
C GLU A 37 10.76 21.10 17.78
N GLU A 38 9.71 21.60 17.11
CA GLU A 38 8.60 20.75 16.67
C GLU A 38 9.10 19.66 15.69
N PHE A 39 9.99 19.99 14.75
CA PHE A 39 10.57 19.00 13.83
C PHE A 39 11.44 17.97 14.54
N LEU A 40 12.21 18.39 15.56
CA LEU A 40 13.03 17.51 16.38
C LEU A 40 12.18 16.54 17.23
N GLY A 41 10.95 16.91 17.58
CA GLY A 41 9.99 16.05 18.29
C GLY A 41 9.27 15.00 17.43
N LYS A 42 9.31 15.10 16.09
CA LYS A 42 8.68 14.10 15.19
C LYS A 42 9.40 12.74 15.25
N SER A 43 8.80 11.68 14.71
CA SER A 43 9.50 10.39 14.54
C SER A 43 10.31 10.32 13.24
N ARG A 44 9.86 11.00 12.18
CA ARG A 44 10.58 11.18 10.90
C ARG A 44 10.58 12.65 10.48
N VAL A 45 11.68 13.10 9.88
CA VAL A 45 11.85 14.46 9.33
C VAL A 45 11.84 14.36 7.80
N THR A 46 10.97 15.12 7.12
CA THR A 46 10.92 15.19 5.65
C THR A 46 12.14 15.95 5.10
N ASP A 47 12.34 15.92 3.78
CA ASP A 47 13.49 16.62 3.18
C ASP A 47 13.33 18.16 3.23
N GLU A 48 12.10 18.67 3.27
CA GLU A 48 11.83 20.10 3.44
C GLU A 48 12.05 20.54 4.90
N GLU A 49 11.53 19.76 5.86
CA GLU A 49 11.80 19.99 7.29
C GLU A 49 13.30 19.89 7.59
N PHE A 50 14.01 18.96 6.93
CA PHE A 50 15.46 18.86 7.05
C PHE A 50 16.16 20.11 6.53
N LYS A 51 15.72 20.70 5.41
CA LYS A 51 16.26 21.99 4.94
C LYS A 51 16.01 23.12 5.94
N MET A 52 14.86 23.14 6.59
CA MET A 52 14.56 24.12 7.65
C MET A 52 15.50 23.93 8.86
N VAL A 53 15.75 22.68 9.27
CA VAL A 53 16.74 22.36 10.30
C VAL A 53 18.14 22.82 9.87
N LEU A 54 18.54 22.61 8.61
CA LEU A 54 19.85 23.08 8.11
C LEU A 54 20.02 24.60 8.15
N LEU A 55 18.94 25.36 7.91
CA LEU A 55 18.98 26.81 7.80
C LEU A 55 18.85 27.52 9.16
N HIS A 56 18.11 26.93 10.11
CA HIS A 56 17.69 27.63 11.33
C HIS A 56 18.06 26.93 12.64
N ALA A 57 18.63 25.72 12.61
CA ALA A 57 18.98 25.02 13.84
C ALA A 57 20.14 25.69 14.59
N THR A 58 19.99 25.81 15.90
CA THR A 58 21.10 26.14 16.79
C THR A 58 22.15 25.04 16.83
N PRO A 59 23.37 25.33 17.32
CA PRO A 59 24.38 24.30 17.55
C PRO A 59 23.87 23.13 18.42
N GLU A 60 23.05 23.39 19.44
CA GLU A 60 22.48 22.33 20.29
C GLU A 60 21.43 21.49 19.54
N GLN A 61 20.54 22.14 18.81
CA GLN A 61 19.51 21.47 17.99
C GLN A 61 20.14 20.62 16.88
N ARG A 62 21.25 21.10 16.29
CA ARG A 62 22.04 20.34 15.32
C ARG A 62 22.60 19.06 15.93
N LEU A 63 23.14 19.12 17.16
CA LEU A 63 23.63 17.93 17.86
C LEU A 63 22.51 16.93 18.17
N ARG A 64 21.31 17.41 18.57
CA ARG A 64 20.12 16.56 18.75
C ARG A 64 19.69 15.89 17.44
N PHE A 65 19.69 16.63 16.34
CA PHE A 65 19.37 16.08 15.03
C PHE A 65 20.36 14.97 14.64
N ILE A 66 21.67 15.21 14.83
CA ILE A 66 22.73 14.22 14.56
C ILE A 66 22.49 12.95 15.38
N GLN A 67 22.24 13.09 16.68
CA GLN A 67 21.93 11.95 17.55
C GLN A 67 20.73 11.15 17.04
N ARG A 68 19.64 11.84 16.69
CA ARG A 68 18.42 11.20 16.19
C ARG A 68 18.65 10.50 14.87
N GLN A 69 19.46 11.08 13.99
CA GLN A 69 19.79 10.49 12.70
C GLN A 69 20.65 9.23 12.86
N ILE A 70 21.57 9.21 13.83
CA ILE A 70 22.31 8.01 14.23
C ILE A 70 21.35 6.95 14.77
N GLY A 71 20.46 7.32 15.70
CA GLY A 71 19.44 6.41 16.24
C GLY A 71 18.53 5.82 15.16
N HIS A 72 18.20 6.59 14.12
CA HIS A 72 17.45 6.09 12.99
C HIS A 72 18.25 5.08 12.15
N TYR A 73 19.48 5.43 11.75
CA TYR A 73 20.32 4.55 10.93
C TYR A 73 20.59 3.22 11.61
N LEU A 74 20.78 3.25 12.93
CA LEU A 74 21.14 2.09 13.74
C LEU A 74 19.94 1.42 14.42
N SER A 75 18.71 1.89 14.15
CA SER A 75 17.50 1.23 14.64
C SER A 75 17.34 -0.17 14.05
N ASN A 76 16.76 -1.08 14.84
CA ASN A 76 16.49 -2.45 14.39
C ASN A 76 15.60 -2.49 13.13
N GLU A 77 14.67 -1.54 12.97
CA GLU A 77 13.84 -1.42 11.76
C GLU A 77 14.68 -1.05 10.52
N ASN A 78 15.65 -0.14 10.66
CA ASN A 78 16.47 0.26 9.52
C ASN A 78 17.51 -0.82 9.18
N LEU A 79 18.22 -1.33 10.19
CA LEU A 79 19.29 -2.32 10.01
C LEU A 79 18.80 -3.68 9.49
N SER A 80 17.55 -4.08 9.78
CA SER A 80 16.95 -5.29 9.19
C SER A 80 16.73 -5.16 7.68
N ARG A 81 16.68 -3.94 7.14
CA ARG A 81 16.37 -3.69 5.72
C ARG A 81 17.55 -3.11 4.94
N ASP A 82 18.50 -2.48 5.62
CA ASP A 82 19.61 -1.79 5.00
C ASP A 82 20.82 -2.71 4.78
N ASN A 83 20.96 -3.19 3.53
CA ASN A 83 22.05 -4.09 3.15
C ASN A 83 23.43 -3.48 3.40
N PHE A 84 23.56 -2.17 3.17
CA PHE A 84 24.85 -1.50 3.23
C PHE A 84 25.37 -1.50 4.66
N TYR A 85 24.57 -1.04 5.62
CA TYR A 85 24.99 -1.04 7.02
C TYR A 85 25.17 -2.45 7.56
N HIS A 86 24.29 -3.40 7.20
CA HIS A 86 24.42 -4.79 7.65
C HIS A 86 25.73 -5.42 7.18
N GLN A 87 26.11 -5.19 5.92
CA GLN A 87 27.36 -5.66 5.36
C GLN A 87 28.57 -4.98 6.02
N LYS A 88 28.52 -3.66 6.24
CA LYS A 88 29.63 -2.93 6.87
C LYS A 88 29.85 -3.29 8.32
N PHE A 89 28.79 -3.50 9.09
CA PHE A 89 28.92 -4.03 10.45
C PHE A 89 29.62 -5.40 10.45
N LYS A 90 29.28 -6.29 9.51
CA LYS A 90 29.91 -7.60 9.41
C LYS A 90 31.41 -7.49 9.04
N GLU A 91 31.72 -6.72 7.99
CA GLU A 91 33.10 -6.50 7.52
C GLU A 91 33.98 -5.86 8.61
N ASP A 92 33.49 -4.83 9.29
CA ASP A 92 34.26 -4.13 10.33
C ASP A 92 34.41 -4.97 11.59
N SER A 93 33.38 -5.76 11.95
CA SER A 93 33.48 -6.69 13.08
C SER A 93 34.49 -7.80 12.82
N GLU A 94 34.52 -8.35 11.60
CA GLU A 94 35.52 -9.35 11.17
C GLU A 94 36.94 -8.75 11.16
N LYS A 95 37.08 -7.50 10.70
CA LYS A 95 38.38 -6.81 10.61
C LYS A 95 38.97 -6.45 11.98
N THR A 96 38.13 -6.02 12.92
CA THR A 96 38.58 -5.55 14.24
C THR A 96 38.58 -6.65 15.31
N GLY A 97 37.88 -7.76 15.07
CA GLY A 97 37.67 -8.81 16.06
C GLY A 97 36.68 -8.44 17.17
N VAL A 98 35.95 -7.33 17.03
CA VAL A 98 34.92 -6.87 17.98
C VAL A 98 33.55 -7.00 17.34
N GLU A 99 32.61 -7.64 18.03
CA GLU A 99 31.26 -7.83 17.49
C GLU A 99 30.47 -6.51 17.43
N HIS A 100 29.70 -6.36 16.35
CA HIS A 100 28.71 -5.30 16.15
C HIS A 100 29.29 -3.88 16.15
N VAL A 101 30.46 -3.72 15.52
CA VAL A 101 31.09 -2.42 15.29
C VAL A 101 31.00 -1.98 13.83
N LEU A 102 30.93 -0.67 13.62
CA LEU A 102 30.89 -0.02 12.31
C LEU A 102 31.77 1.22 12.32
N GLU A 103 32.65 1.36 11.34
CA GLU A 103 33.54 2.52 11.24
C GLU A 103 32.72 3.81 11.06
N LEU A 104 33.03 4.85 11.85
CA LEU A 104 32.23 6.07 11.89
C LEU A 104 32.13 6.77 10.52
N LYS A 105 33.13 6.61 9.64
CA LYS A 105 33.12 7.19 8.30
C LYS A 105 31.86 6.82 7.50
N TYR A 106 31.30 5.62 7.71
CA TYR A 106 30.13 5.17 6.98
C TYR A 106 28.86 5.92 7.40
N ILE A 107 28.76 6.28 8.67
CA ILE A 107 27.69 7.16 9.16
C ILE A 107 27.89 8.58 8.62
N LEU A 108 29.11 9.11 8.68
CA LEU A 108 29.42 10.46 8.19
C LEU A 108 29.23 10.60 6.68
N SER A 109 29.41 9.53 5.91
CA SER A 109 29.17 9.50 4.45
C SER A 109 27.69 9.46 4.06
N ALA A 110 26.77 9.28 5.01
CA ALA A 110 25.35 9.29 4.71
C ALA A 110 24.90 10.68 4.26
N LYS A 111 24.03 10.77 3.25
CA LYS A 111 23.60 12.04 2.64
C LYS A 111 23.20 13.12 3.65
N ARG A 112 22.35 12.79 4.64
CA ARG A 112 21.92 13.77 5.66
C ARG A 112 23.05 14.21 6.59
N MET A 113 24.04 13.35 6.83
CA MET A 113 25.22 13.67 7.63
C MET A 113 26.17 14.60 6.86
N LEU A 114 26.31 14.38 5.56
CA LEU A 114 27.05 15.28 4.66
C LEU A 114 26.37 16.64 4.54
N ASP A 115 25.06 16.66 4.34
CA ASP A 115 24.28 17.90 4.15
C ASP A 115 24.32 18.79 5.41
N ILE A 116 24.31 18.21 6.61
CA ILE A 116 24.47 18.94 7.89
C ILE A 116 25.93 19.18 8.29
N LYS A 117 26.87 18.77 7.42
CA LYS A 117 28.32 18.85 7.63
C LYS A 117 28.73 18.28 8.99
N ALA A 118 28.17 17.12 9.35
CA ALA A 118 28.50 16.46 10.61
C ALA A 118 29.97 16.02 10.60
N THR A 119 30.66 16.29 11.69
CA THR A 119 32.04 15.86 11.94
C THR A 119 32.08 14.73 12.97
N ALA A 120 33.23 14.07 13.11
CA ALA A 120 33.41 13.06 14.15
C ALA A 120 33.26 13.64 15.57
N ASP A 121 33.69 14.89 15.78
CA ASP A 121 33.54 15.58 17.04
C ASP A 121 32.07 15.89 17.36
N ASP A 122 31.28 16.28 16.36
CA ASP A 122 29.83 16.47 16.53
C ASP A 122 29.13 15.19 16.98
N VAL A 123 29.53 14.03 16.44
CA VAL A 123 28.98 12.73 16.84
C VAL A 123 29.36 12.39 18.29
N LYS A 124 30.62 12.64 18.68
CA LYS A 124 31.08 12.50 20.07
C LYS A 124 30.26 13.38 21.02
N GLN A 125 30.06 14.65 20.66
CA GLN A 125 29.27 15.60 21.45
C GLN A 125 27.77 15.25 21.49
N ALA A 126 27.21 14.77 20.38
CA ALA A 126 25.80 14.39 20.28
C ALA A 126 25.48 13.18 21.18
N LEU A 127 26.34 12.15 21.15
CA LEU A 127 26.16 10.94 21.95
C LEU A 127 26.51 11.15 23.44
N SER A 128 27.39 12.11 23.78
CA SER A 128 27.70 12.44 25.18
C SER A 128 26.58 13.24 25.85
N LYS A 129 25.99 14.21 25.14
CA LYS A 129 24.87 15.04 25.64
C LYS A 129 23.52 14.31 25.61
N HIS A 130 23.30 13.46 24.61
CA HIS A 130 22.04 12.75 24.40
C HIS A 130 22.27 11.25 24.21
N LYS A 131 22.53 10.54 25.31
CA LYS A 131 22.87 9.11 25.27
C LYS A 131 21.78 8.29 24.59
N LEU A 132 22.20 7.44 23.66
CA LEU A 132 21.41 6.34 23.12
C LEU A 132 21.79 5.08 23.89
N ALA A 133 20.84 4.45 24.57
CA ALA A 133 21.13 3.33 25.48
C ALA A 133 21.88 2.16 24.81
N GLU A 134 21.67 1.98 23.51
CA GLU A 134 22.17 0.84 22.75
C GLU A 134 23.44 1.14 21.94
N ILE A 135 23.88 2.41 21.87
CA ILE A 135 24.93 2.88 20.94
C ILE A 135 26.08 3.54 21.69
N THR A 136 27.29 3.05 21.48
CA THR A 136 28.52 3.58 22.07
C THR A 136 29.58 3.87 21.00
N LEU A 137 30.56 4.71 21.33
CA LEU A 137 31.74 4.94 20.51
C LEU A 137 32.90 4.12 21.08
N GLU A 138 33.64 3.44 20.21
CA GLU A 138 34.87 2.73 20.54
C GLU A 138 35.99 3.20 19.61
N GLU A 139 37.20 3.30 20.13
CA GLU A 139 38.39 3.64 19.36
C GLU A 139 39.28 2.41 19.27
N ILE A 140 39.50 1.92 18.05
CA ILE A 140 40.25 0.69 17.77
C ILE A 140 41.30 1.05 16.72
N SER A 141 42.57 0.89 17.07
CA SER A 141 43.70 1.19 16.16
C SER A 141 43.61 2.59 15.52
N ASP A 142 43.46 3.62 16.35
CA ASP A 142 43.34 5.04 15.96
C ASP A 142 42.17 5.35 15.00
N THR A 143 41.21 4.43 14.89
CA THR A 143 40.01 4.57 14.08
C THR A 143 38.78 4.54 14.98
N LEU A 144 37.86 5.48 14.77
CA LEU A 144 36.65 5.58 15.58
C LEU A 144 35.52 4.72 14.98
N TYR A 145 34.95 3.88 15.83
CA TYR A 145 33.84 2.97 15.53
C TYR A 145 32.61 3.34 16.36
N ILE A 146 31.44 3.08 15.79
CA ILE A 146 30.19 2.98 16.55
C ILE A 146 29.90 1.51 16.82
N LYS A 147 29.58 1.18 18.07
CA LYS A 147 29.15 -0.14 18.49
C LYS A 147 27.68 -0.15 18.87
N LYS A 148 26.99 -1.22 18.48
CA LYS A 148 25.62 -1.51 18.86
C LYS A 148 25.58 -2.67 19.87
N SER A 149 25.14 -2.39 21.09
CA SER A 149 25.25 -3.31 22.24
C SER A 149 24.18 -4.39 22.29
N ASP A 150 23.01 -4.17 21.68
CA ASP A 150 21.90 -5.13 21.59
C ASP A 150 21.99 -6.05 20.35
N GLY A 151 23.11 -6.02 19.63
CA GLY A 151 23.37 -6.88 18.48
C GLY A 151 22.75 -6.41 17.16
N LEU A 152 22.97 -7.16 16.07
CA LEU A 152 22.38 -6.85 14.77
C LEU A 152 21.06 -7.62 14.57
N PRO A 153 19.98 -6.96 14.12
CA PRO A 153 18.75 -7.65 13.76
C PRO A 153 18.99 -8.54 12.54
N ARG A 154 18.16 -9.59 12.38
CA ARG A 154 18.19 -10.43 11.17
C ARG A 154 17.95 -9.56 9.93
N TYR A 155 18.80 -9.71 8.92
CA TYR A 155 18.61 -9.05 7.63
C TYR A 155 17.44 -9.69 6.88
N GLU A 156 16.41 -8.90 6.60
CA GLU A 156 15.21 -9.23 5.84
C GLU A 156 15.24 -8.64 4.42
N GLY A 157 16.16 -7.70 4.17
CA GLY A 157 16.26 -6.95 2.93
C GLY A 157 15.20 -5.87 2.77
N ARG A 158 15.44 -4.91 1.86
CA ARG A 158 14.36 -4.07 1.37
C ARG A 158 13.41 -4.99 0.62
N LYS A 159 12.20 -5.19 1.14
CA LYS A 159 11.07 -5.63 0.31
C LYS A 159 10.94 -4.59 -0.80
N LEU A 160 11.60 -4.82 -1.95
CA LEU A 160 11.28 -4.18 -3.22
C LEU A 160 9.77 -4.24 -3.27
N PHE A 161 9.09 -3.09 -3.30
CA PHE A 161 7.63 -3.00 -3.24
C PHE A 161 7.07 -4.18 -4.01
N GLU A 162 6.57 -5.19 -3.30
CA GLU A 162 6.05 -6.39 -3.95
C GLU A 162 5.06 -5.85 -4.97
N LYS A 163 5.31 -6.12 -6.26
CA LYS A 163 4.46 -5.58 -7.33
C LYS A 163 3.04 -5.94 -6.93
N LYS A 164 2.21 -4.92 -6.69
CA LYS A 164 0.85 -5.13 -6.18
C LYS A 164 0.14 -6.06 -7.15
N LYS A 165 -0.23 -7.23 -6.67
CA LYS A 165 -0.93 -8.24 -7.47
C LYS A 165 -2.22 -7.62 -8.01
N LYS A 166 -2.49 -7.82 -9.29
CA LYS A 166 -3.71 -7.29 -9.92
C LYS A 166 -4.87 -8.27 -9.77
N PHE A 167 -6.08 -7.78 -10.02
CA PHE A 167 -7.23 -8.65 -10.17
C PHE A 167 -6.99 -9.68 -11.30
N GLY A 168 -7.11 -10.96 -10.98
CA GLY A 168 -6.77 -12.08 -11.86
C GLY A 168 -5.39 -12.70 -11.62
N GLU A 169 -4.58 -12.14 -10.70
CA GLU A 169 -3.23 -12.60 -10.33
C GLU A 169 -3.13 -13.06 -8.86
N THR A 170 -4.27 -13.19 -8.16
CA THR A 170 -4.36 -13.77 -6.81
C THR A 170 -5.12 -15.09 -6.84
N LEU A 171 -4.87 -15.96 -5.87
CA LEU A 171 -5.51 -17.28 -5.72
C LEU A 171 -7.03 -17.20 -5.89
N ASP A 172 -7.67 -16.26 -5.20
CA ASP A 172 -9.13 -16.07 -5.24
C ASP A 172 -9.65 -15.58 -6.61
N THR A 173 -8.76 -15.09 -7.48
CA THR A 173 -9.13 -14.44 -8.74
C THR A 173 -8.61 -15.14 -10.00
N TYR A 174 -7.75 -16.16 -9.88
CA TYR A 174 -7.16 -16.85 -11.04
C TYR A 174 -8.23 -17.33 -12.02
N HIS A 175 -9.29 -17.92 -11.48
CA HIS A 175 -10.35 -18.59 -12.24
C HIS A 175 -11.57 -17.70 -12.53
N VAL A 176 -11.55 -16.42 -12.15
CA VAL A 176 -12.73 -15.55 -12.29
C VAL A 176 -13.11 -15.33 -13.76
N ALA A 177 -12.12 -15.32 -14.67
CA ALA A 177 -12.33 -15.27 -16.12
C ALA A 177 -12.51 -16.67 -16.76
N GLY A 178 -12.85 -17.67 -15.95
CA GLY A 178 -13.02 -19.07 -16.35
C GLY A 178 -11.95 -19.98 -15.72
N PRO A 179 -12.28 -21.26 -15.47
CA PRO A 179 -11.36 -22.21 -14.86
C PRO A 179 -10.05 -22.36 -15.63
N ILE A 180 -8.97 -22.49 -14.88
CA ILE A 180 -7.63 -22.77 -15.40
C ILE A 180 -7.24 -24.12 -14.80
N VAL A 181 -6.96 -25.09 -15.66
CA VAL A 181 -6.63 -26.45 -15.25
C VAL A 181 -5.25 -26.85 -15.72
N PHE A 182 -4.62 -27.68 -14.90
CA PHE A 182 -3.45 -28.46 -15.22
C PHE A 182 -3.89 -29.89 -15.55
N LEU A 183 -3.49 -30.37 -16.71
CA LEU A 183 -3.80 -31.70 -17.23
C LEU A 183 -2.53 -32.53 -17.16
N SER A 184 -2.64 -33.71 -16.58
CA SER A 184 -1.54 -34.67 -16.46
C SER A 184 -1.99 -36.07 -16.83
N ASN A 185 -1.02 -36.99 -16.94
CA ASN A 185 -1.25 -38.36 -17.42
C ASN A 185 -1.66 -38.43 -18.90
N ILE A 186 -1.16 -37.51 -19.74
CA ILE A 186 -1.45 -37.53 -21.17
C ILE A 186 -0.68 -38.69 -21.82
N PRO A 187 -1.35 -39.56 -22.61
CA PRO A 187 -0.69 -40.69 -23.25
C PRO A 187 0.47 -40.25 -24.17
N SER A 188 1.60 -40.97 -24.14
CA SER A 188 2.82 -40.60 -24.88
C SER A 188 2.67 -40.65 -26.42
N ASP A 189 1.67 -41.36 -26.92
CA ASP A 189 1.26 -41.39 -28.32
C ASP A 189 0.58 -40.08 -28.77
N VAL A 190 0.07 -39.30 -27.83
CA VAL A 190 -0.61 -38.02 -28.09
C VAL A 190 0.40 -36.88 -27.97
N LYS A 191 0.88 -36.40 -29.11
CA LYS A 191 1.83 -35.27 -29.18
C LYS A 191 1.17 -33.92 -29.46
N GLU A 192 -0.07 -33.94 -29.95
CA GLU A 192 -0.81 -32.74 -30.31
C GLU A 192 -1.87 -32.39 -29.26
N TRP A 193 -2.15 -31.10 -29.10
CA TRP A 193 -3.12 -30.62 -28.12
C TRP A 193 -4.58 -30.85 -28.52
N GLN A 194 -4.86 -31.06 -29.81
CA GLN A 194 -6.23 -31.14 -30.34
C GLN A 194 -7.04 -32.32 -29.77
N PRO A 195 -6.51 -33.56 -29.69
CA PRO A 195 -7.19 -34.67 -29.03
C PRO A 195 -7.52 -34.39 -27.56
N VAL A 196 -6.63 -33.69 -26.85
CA VAL A 196 -6.84 -33.30 -25.45
C VAL A 196 -7.99 -32.31 -25.31
N LYS A 197 -8.07 -31.34 -26.23
CA LYS A 197 -9.18 -30.40 -26.28
C LYS A 197 -10.49 -31.10 -26.60
N ASP A 198 -10.50 -32.04 -27.55
CA ASP A 198 -11.71 -32.74 -27.96
C ASP A 198 -12.26 -33.60 -26.81
N ALA A 199 -11.38 -34.32 -26.09
CA ALA A 199 -11.74 -35.07 -24.89
C ALA A 199 -12.32 -34.19 -23.78
N LEU A 200 -11.76 -33.00 -23.56
CA LEU A 200 -12.32 -32.05 -22.59
C LEU A 200 -13.71 -31.53 -22.99
N GLN A 201 -14.02 -31.48 -24.28
CA GLN A 201 -15.28 -30.91 -24.79
C GLN A 201 -16.34 -31.97 -25.13
N GLU A 202 -16.04 -33.26 -24.98
CA GLU A 202 -16.91 -34.37 -25.37
C GLU A 202 -18.31 -34.28 -24.73
N ASN A 203 -18.36 -33.97 -23.43
CA ASN A 203 -19.63 -33.85 -22.68
C ASN A 203 -20.33 -32.49 -22.86
N LYS A 204 -19.77 -31.57 -23.66
CA LYS A 204 -20.26 -30.19 -23.89
C LYS A 204 -20.49 -29.33 -22.63
N GLN A 205 -20.14 -29.83 -21.45
CA GLN A 205 -20.23 -29.11 -20.18
C GLN A 205 -19.26 -27.92 -20.12
N VAL A 206 -18.11 -28.03 -20.79
CA VAL A 206 -17.08 -27.00 -20.80
C VAL A 206 -16.70 -26.58 -22.22
N ARG A 207 -16.39 -25.29 -22.38
CA ARG A 207 -15.88 -24.73 -23.63
C ARG A 207 -14.44 -24.32 -23.45
N VAL A 208 -13.51 -24.99 -24.12
CA VAL A 208 -12.08 -24.67 -24.04
C VAL A 208 -11.75 -23.42 -24.86
N ARG A 209 -11.16 -22.40 -24.22
CA ARG A 209 -10.68 -21.15 -24.86
C ARG A 209 -9.24 -21.27 -25.33
N PHE A 210 -8.43 -21.99 -24.58
CA PHE A 210 -7.01 -22.19 -24.86
C PHE A 210 -6.54 -23.51 -24.26
N ILE A 211 -5.60 -24.14 -24.94
CA ILE A 211 -4.82 -25.27 -24.44
C ILE A 211 -3.35 -25.05 -24.84
N SER A 212 -2.44 -25.28 -23.91
CA SER A 212 -1.00 -25.16 -24.18
C SER A 212 -0.51 -26.36 -24.99
N PRO A 213 0.67 -26.26 -25.62
CA PRO A 213 1.39 -27.45 -26.08
C PRO A 213 1.56 -28.47 -24.95
N ILE A 214 1.66 -29.74 -25.33
CA ILE A 214 1.97 -30.84 -24.41
C ILE A 214 3.48 -30.79 -24.13
N SER A 215 3.85 -30.78 -22.85
CA SER A 215 5.24 -30.86 -22.40
C SER A 215 5.81 -32.25 -22.65
N ASP A 216 7.13 -32.38 -22.65
CA ASP A 216 7.81 -33.68 -22.75
C ASP A 216 7.43 -34.64 -21.60
N SER A 217 6.97 -34.09 -20.48
CA SER A 217 6.45 -34.83 -19.32
C SER A 217 4.98 -35.27 -19.45
N GLY A 218 4.35 -35.05 -20.60
CA GLY A 218 2.95 -35.46 -20.85
C GLY A 218 1.93 -34.61 -20.10
N ASN A 219 2.19 -33.31 -19.94
CA ASN A 219 1.31 -32.38 -19.24
C ASN A 219 0.97 -31.17 -20.11
N CYS A 220 -0.18 -30.55 -19.85
CA CYS A 220 -0.51 -29.27 -20.47
C CYS A 220 -1.47 -28.45 -19.60
N PHE A 221 -1.66 -27.19 -19.95
CA PHE A 221 -2.64 -26.31 -19.32
C PHE A 221 -3.82 -26.08 -20.24
N ALA A 222 -5.02 -25.95 -19.68
CA ALA A 222 -6.19 -25.47 -20.41
C ALA A 222 -6.88 -24.34 -19.66
N TRP A 223 -7.40 -23.38 -20.42
CA TRP A 223 -8.27 -22.31 -19.93
C TRP A 223 -9.65 -22.45 -20.56
N MET A 224 -10.67 -22.50 -19.72
CA MET A 224 -12.06 -22.72 -20.12
C MET A 224 -12.85 -21.42 -20.09
N ALA A 225 -13.88 -21.34 -20.93
CA ALA A 225 -14.80 -20.22 -20.96
C ALA A 225 -15.66 -20.22 -19.70
N LYS A 226 -16.09 -19.02 -19.30
CA LYS A 226 -17.00 -18.86 -18.18
C LYS A 226 -18.43 -19.34 -18.51
N SER A 227 -18.96 -20.27 -17.73
CA SER A 227 -20.35 -20.75 -17.64
C SER A 227 -20.89 -20.64 -16.20
N THR A 228 -22.17 -20.92 -16.00
CA THR A 228 -22.84 -20.79 -14.69
C THR A 228 -22.47 -21.86 -13.66
N GLU A 229 -21.76 -22.93 -14.06
CA GLU A 229 -21.50 -24.14 -13.25
C GLU A 229 -19.98 -24.42 -13.05
N ASP A 230 -19.14 -23.46 -13.46
CA ASP A 230 -17.76 -23.67 -13.91
C ASP A 230 -16.77 -24.40 -13.02
N ILE A 231 -16.69 -24.09 -11.73
CA ILE A 231 -15.62 -24.64 -10.89
C ILE A 231 -15.96 -26.08 -10.49
N SER A 232 -17.23 -26.34 -10.20
CA SER A 232 -17.69 -27.69 -9.82
C SER A 232 -17.68 -28.61 -11.04
N ALA A 233 -18.19 -28.16 -12.18
CA ALA A 233 -18.20 -28.94 -13.42
C ALA A 233 -16.80 -29.39 -13.84
N VAL A 234 -15.77 -28.56 -13.59
CA VAL A 234 -14.39 -28.88 -13.93
C VAL A 234 -13.74 -29.89 -12.98
N LYS A 235 -14.13 -29.91 -11.70
CA LYS A 235 -13.61 -30.87 -10.71
C LYS A 235 -14.06 -32.29 -11.00
N ASP A 236 -15.22 -32.44 -11.63
CA ASP A 236 -15.82 -33.74 -11.95
C ASP A 236 -15.43 -34.26 -13.35
N LEU A 237 -14.59 -33.52 -14.09
CA LEU A 237 -14.14 -33.95 -15.42
C LEU A 237 -13.16 -35.12 -15.31
N VAL A 238 -13.51 -36.22 -15.99
CA VAL A 238 -12.63 -37.38 -16.21
C VAL A 238 -12.54 -37.62 -17.72
N PRO A 239 -11.76 -36.80 -18.46
CA PRO A 239 -11.65 -36.92 -19.91
C PRO A 239 -10.89 -38.20 -20.28
N LEU A 240 -11.38 -38.91 -21.30
CA LEU A 240 -10.76 -40.12 -21.81
C LEU A 240 -10.06 -39.85 -23.14
N ILE A 241 -8.80 -40.27 -23.26
CA ILE A 241 -8.09 -40.31 -24.54
C ILE A 241 -7.55 -41.71 -24.75
N ASN A 242 -7.96 -42.34 -25.86
CA ASN A 242 -7.56 -43.71 -26.19
C ASN A 242 -7.84 -44.70 -25.03
N GLY A 243 -8.94 -44.50 -24.31
CA GLY A 243 -9.34 -45.31 -23.15
C GLY A 243 -8.54 -45.06 -21.86
N LYS A 244 -7.65 -44.06 -21.83
CA LYS A 244 -6.91 -43.63 -20.63
C LYS A 244 -7.51 -42.36 -20.04
N GLU A 245 -7.68 -42.37 -18.73
CA GLU A 245 -8.18 -41.22 -17.97
C GLU A 245 -7.10 -40.14 -17.80
N LEU A 246 -7.44 -38.92 -18.19
CA LEU A 246 -6.65 -37.75 -17.91
C LEU A 246 -6.94 -37.22 -16.50
N LYS A 247 -5.88 -36.80 -15.82
CA LYS A 247 -6.02 -36.16 -14.51
C LYS A 247 -6.16 -34.65 -14.70
N VAL A 248 -7.29 -34.09 -14.24
CA VAL A 248 -7.62 -32.66 -14.29
C VAL A 248 -7.48 -32.06 -12.90
N GLU A 249 -6.63 -31.05 -12.75
CA GLU A 249 -6.45 -30.31 -11.50
C GLU A 249 -6.65 -28.82 -11.71
N LEU A 250 -7.33 -28.13 -10.79
CA LEU A 250 -7.37 -26.66 -10.82
C LEU A 250 -6.01 -26.07 -10.46
N VAL A 251 -5.68 -24.94 -11.08
CA VAL A 251 -4.45 -24.19 -10.77
C VAL A 251 -4.62 -23.41 -9.47
N GLU A 252 -4.18 -24.00 -8.36
CA GLU A 252 -4.31 -23.44 -7.00
C GLU A 252 -2.98 -22.94 -6.40
N THR A 253 -1.91 -22.87 -7.20
CA THR A 253 -0.58 -22.43 -6.74
C THR A 253 -0.04 -21.31 -7.61
N GLU A 254 0.73 -20.40 -7.03
CA GLU A 254 1.32 -19.26 -7.77
C GLU A 254 2.30 -19.74 -8.85
N GLU A 255 3.01 -20.84 -8.62
CA GLU A 255 3.98 -21.45 -9.53
C GLU A 255 3.29 -21.94 -10.80
N LYS A 256 2.29 -22.83 -10.67
CA LYS A 256 1.48 -23.30 -11.80
C LYS A 256 0.77 -22.16 -12.53
N TYR A 257 0.33 -21.11 -11.82
CA TYR A 257 -0.27 -19.94 -12.46
C TYR A 257 0.75 -19.18 -13.33
N LYS A 258 1.97 -18.94 -12.82
CA LYS A 258 3.04 -18.29 -13.59
C LYS A 258 3.43 -19.12 -14.82
N GLU A 259 3.54 -20.43 -14.66
CA GLU A 259 3.81 -21.36 -15.74
C GLU A 259 2.72 -21.26 -16.82
N PHE A 260 1.44 -21.36 -16.44
CA PHE A 260 0.31 -21.17 -17.35
C PHE A 260 0.40 -19.85 -18.12
N ILE A 261 0.62 -18.72 -17.43
CA ILE A 261 0.74 -17.40 -18.08
C ILE A 261 1.88 -17.37 -19.09
N SER A 262 3.00 -18.05 -18.83
CA SER A 262 4.13 -18.11 -19.76
C SER A 262 3.82 -18.88 -21.04
N THR A 263 2.86 -19.81 -21.01
CA THR A 263 2.39 -20.56 -22.20
C THR A 263 1.44 -19.76 -23.10
N LEU A 264 0.86 -18.67 -22.60
CA LEU A 264 -0.14 -17.91 -23.33
C LEU A 264 0.47 -17.08 -24.45
N LYS A 265 -0.05 -17.24 -25.67
CA LYS A 265 0.23 -16.32 -26.77
C LYS A 265 -0.31 -14.91 -26.45
N PRO A 266 0.33 -13.83 -26.94
CA PRO A 266 -0.11 -12.46 -26.65
C PRO A 266 -1.59 -12.18 -26.95
N SER A 267 -2.15 -12.77 -28.02
CA SER A 267 -3.56 -12.63 -28.39
C SER A 267 -4.50 -13.26 -27.37
N ILE A 268 -4.15 -14.45 -26.84
CA ILE A 268 -4.94 -15.16 -25.83
C ILE A 268 -4.83 -14.45 -24.49
N LEU A 269 -3.63 -14.02 -24.10
CA LEU A 269 -3.41 -13.22 -22.89
C LEU A 269 -4.22 -11.92 -22.93
N SER A 270 -4.23 -11.23 -24.07
CA SER A 270 -5.05 -10.02 -24.28
C SER A 270 -6.55 -10.31 -24.17
N SER A 271 -7.01 -11.43 -24.75
CA SER A 271 -8.40 -11.89 -24.62
C SER A 271 -8.80 -12.15 -23.16
N ARG A 272 -7.97 -12.90 -22.42
CA ARG A 272 -8.18 -13.15 -20.98
C ARG A 272 -8.20 -11.86 -20.18
N ASN A 273 -7.28 -10.94 -20.45
CA ASN A 273 -7.21 -9.66 -19.77
C ASN A 273 -8.45 -8.79 -20.04
N LYS A 274 -9.01 -8.81 -21.26
CA LYS A 274 -10.28 -8.15 -21.58
C LYS A 274 -11.45 -8.75 -20.79
N ASP A 275 -11.51 -10.07 -20.65
CA ASP A 275 -12.55 -10.74 -19.87
C ASP A 275 -12.41 -10.43 -18.37
N LEU A 276 -11.20 -10.47 -17.81
CA LEU A 276 -10.92 -10.03 -16.44
C LEU A 276 -11.32 -8.58 -16.21
N GLN A 277 -10.97 -7.67 -17.13
CA GLN A 277 -11.35 -6.26 -17.04
C GLN A 277 -12.86 -6.06 -17.09
N ARG A 278 -13.58 -6.79 -17.95
CA ARG A 278 -15.05 -6.74 -18.03
C ARG A 278 -15.67 -7.19 -16.71
N ILE A 279 -15.20 -8.32 -16.17
CA ILE A 279 -15.72 -8.88 -14.92
C ILE A 279 -15.42 -7.97 -13.74
N HIS A 280 -14.18 -7.49 -13.64
CA HIS A 280 -13.78 -6.53 -12.61
C HIS A 280 -14.60 -5.25 -12.68
N SER A 281 -14.82 -4.69 -13.87
CA SER A 281 -15.68 -3.51 -14.07
C SER A 281 -17.13 -3.78 -13.67
N GLY A 282 -17.64 -4.99 -13.94
CA GLY A 282 -18.96 -5.43 -13.48
C GLY A 282 -19.06 -5.49 -11.96
N ILE A 283 -18.07 -6.09 -11.29
CA ILE A 283 -17.97 -6.16 -9.82
C ILE A 283 -17.92 -4.76 -9.21
N MET A 284 -17.14 -3.86 -9.82
CA MET A 284 -16.94 -2.50 -9.35
C MET A 284 -18.17 -1.60 -9.52
N SER A 285 -19.02 -1.88 -10.50
CA SER A 285 -20.23 -1.11 -10.81
C SER A 285 -21.51 -1.70 -10.17
N SER A 286 -21.43 -2.90 -9.60
CA SER A 286 -22.56 -3.55 -8.95
C SER A 286 -22.82 -2.98 -7.55
N PRO A 287 -24.10 -2.88 -7.12
CA PRO A 287 -24.43 -2.57 -5.74
C PRO A 287 -23.78 -3.54 -4.75
N LEU A 288 -23.35 -3.00 -3.62
CA LEU A 288 -22.65 -3.71 -2.55
C LEU A 288 -23.48 -3.65 -1.28
N GLU A 289 -23.38 -4.68 -0.46
CA GLU A 289 -23.89 -4.67 0.90
C GLU A 289 -22.73 -4.71 1.90
N ILE A 290 -22.66 -3.72 2.79
CA ILE A 290 -21.62 -3.61 3.81
C ILE A 290 -22.29 -3.40 5.16
N GLY A 291 -22.30 -4.44 6.00
CA GLY A 291 -22.87 -4.38 7.34
C GLY A 291 -24.34 -3.93 7.35
N GLY A 292 -25.15 -4.42 6.40
CA GLY A 292 -26.55 -4.03 6.21
C GLY A 292 -26.76 -2.70 5.46
N LEU A 293 -25.68 -1.98 5.11
CA LEU A 293 -25.77 -0.76 4.32
C LEU A 293 -25.68 -1.09 2.82
N ALA A 294 -26.67 -0.63 2.08
CA ALA A 294 -26.70 -0.75 0.63
C ALA A 294 -25.89 0.41 0.00
N ILE A 295 -24.79 0.07 -0.67
CA ILE A 295 -23.90 1.02 -1.34
C ILE A 295 -24.05 0.87 -2.85
N ARG A 296 -24.27 1.97 -3.55
CA ARG A 296 -24.52 1.98 -5.01
C ARG A 296 -23.49 1.20 -5.82
N ASN A 297 -22.21 1.38 -5.51
CA ASN A 297 -21.10 0.65 -6.11
C ASN A 297 -19.79 0.91 -5.34
N PHE A 298 -18.72 0.20 -5.70
CA PHE A 298 -17.42 0.33 -5.06
C PHE A 298 -16.85 1.76 -5.15
N GLY A 299 -17.06 2.43 -6.28
CA GLY A 299 -16.57 3.78 -6.54
C GLY A 299 -17.13 4.82 -5.57
N CYS A 300 -18.27 4.55 -4.92
CA CYS A 300 -18.87 5.44 -3.93
C CYS A 300 -18.19 5.41 -2.55
N LEU A 301 -17.41 4.36 -2.22
CA LEU A 301 -16.81 4.23 -0.89
C LEU A 301 -15.86 5.38 -0.54
N LYS A 302 -14.97 5.74 -1.48
CA LYS A 302 -13.99 6.81 -1.26
C LYS A 302 -14.66 8.18 -1.12
N PRO A 303 -15.57 8.61 -2.03
CA PRO A 303 -16.32 9.84 -1.86
C PRO A 303 -17.10 9.90 -0.54
N LEU A 304 -17.79 8.81 -0.14
CA LEU A 304 -18.54 8.78 1.11
C LEU A 304 -17.64 9.01 2.33
N LEU A 305 -16.50 8.30 2.42
CA LEU A 305 -15.56 8.48 3.52
C LEU A 305 -14.86 9.86 3.49
N ASN A 306 -14.57 10.39 2.31
CA ASN A 306 -14.03 11.75 2.19
C ASN A 306 -15.05 12.82 2.61
N ALA A 307 -16.33 12.66 2.29
CA ALA A 307 -17.37 13.57 2.73
C ALA A 307 -17.48 13.61 4.26
N VAL A 308 -17.28 12.48 4.95
CA VAL A 308 -17.19 12.44 6.41
C VAL A 308 -16.00 13.27 6.90
N LEU A 309 -14.81 13.15 6.29
CA LEU A 309 -13.66 13.99 6.64
C LEU A 309 -13.95 15.48 6.39
N GLU A 310 -14.56 15.83 5.27
CA GLU A 310 -14.85 17.24 4.94
C GLU A 310 -15.82 17.87 5.93
N THR A 311 -16.90 17.17 6.28
CA THR A 311 -17.98 17.66 7.14
C THR A 311 -17.65 17.63 8.63
N CYS A 312 -16.88 16.65 9.12
CA CYS A 312 -16.59 16.51 10.54
C CYS A 312 -15.40 17.39 10.97
N ASN A 313 -15.51 18.02 12.13
CA ASN A 313 -14.41 18.82 12.71
C ASN A 313 -13.30 17.92 13.29
N HIS A 314 -12.12 18.51 13.52
CA HIS A 314 -11.06 17.82 14.26
C HIS A 314 -11.55 17.41 15.66
N GLY A 315 -11.22 16.19 16.07
CA GLY A 315 -11.64 15.59 17.35
C GLY A 315 -13.05 14.97 17.31
N SER A 316 -13.76 15.04 16.18
CA SER A 316 -15.09 14.44 16.06
C SER A 316 -14.99 12.91 16.19
N SER A 317 -15.73 12.35 17.14
CA SER A 317 -15.87 10.90 17.32
C SER A 317 -16.90 10.34 16.34
N ILE A 318 -16.59 9.19 15.77
CA ILE A 318 -17.45 8.44 14.85
C ILE A 318 -17.73 7.08 15.50
N PRO A 319 -18.97 6.87 16.00
CA PRO A 319 -19.39 5.60 16.60
C PRO A 319 -19.31 4.43 15.60
N VAL A 320 -18.99 3.23 16.08
CA VAL A 320 -18.82 2.03 15.23
C VAL A 320 -20.11 1.59 14.54
N ASP A 321 -21.25 1.86 15.16
CA ASP A 321 -22.60 1.55 14.69
C ASP A 321 -23.20 2.62 13.75
N SER A 322 -22.58 3.81 13.68
CA SER A 322 -22.94 4.81 12.68
C SER A 322 -22.65 4.29 11.26
N GLN A 323 -23.35 4.83 10.25
CA GLN A 323 -23.11 4.42 8.86
C GLN A 323 -21.63 4.56 8.45
N ALA A 324 -21.01 5.68 8.83
CA ALA A 324 -19.59 5.91 8.59
C ALA A 324 -18.70 4.92 9.35
N GLY A 325 -19.03 4.62 10.61
CA GLY A 325 -18.32 3.64 11.44
C GLY A 325 -18.38 2.22 10.89
N ILE A 326 -19.55 1.79 10.40
CA ILE A 326 -19.73 0.48 9.76
C ILE A 326 -18.84 0.34 8.53
N ILE A 327 -18.84 1.35 7.65
CA ILE A 327 -18.00 1.35 6.44
C ILE A 327 -16.52 1.39 6.82
N LEU A 328 -16.12 2.26 7.76
CA LEU A 328 -14.73 2.38 8.24
C LEU A 328 -14.22 1.06 8.83
N ARG A 329 -15.03 0.41 9.66
CA ARG A 329 -14.71 -0.91 10.23
C ARG A 329 -14.54 -1.95 9.14
N TYR A 330 -15.46 -2.00 8.17
CA TYR A 330 -15.36 -2.95 7.06
C TYR A 330 -14.10 -2.74 6.24
N VAL A 331 -13.77 -1.49 5.85
CA VAL A 331 -12.56 -1.24 5.05
C VAL A 331 -11.28 -1.49 5.87
N LEU A 332 -11.30 -1.28 7.19
CA LEU A 332 -10.17 -1.50 8.07
C LEU A 332 -9.70 -2.96 8.08
N ASP A 333 -10.60 -3.93 7.95
CA ASP A 333 -10.25 -5.35 7.86
C ASP A 333 -9.34 -5.66 6.65
N PHE A 334 -9.32 -4.78 5.64
CA PHE A 334 -8.45 -4.88 4.45
C PHE A 334 -7.20 -4.02 4.54
N HIS A 335 -6.89 -3.43 5.69
CA HIS A 335 -5.61 -2.75 5.90
C HIS A 335 -4.46 -3.78 5.90
N PRO A 336 -3.30 -3.51 5.28
CA PRO A 336 -2.16 -4.45 5.25
C PRO A 336 -1.64 -4.88 6.62
N ARG A 337 -1.94 -4.07 7.65
CA ARG A 337 -1.61 -4.28 9.06
C ARG A 337 -2.86 -4.30 9.94
N ALA A 338 -3.98 -4.79 9.42
CA ALA A 338 -5.28 -4.76 10.14
C ALA A 338 -5.19 -5.47 11.50
N SER A 339 -4.56 -6.64 11.55
CA SER A 339 -4.35 -7.42 12.79
C SER A 339 -3.58 -6.63 13.85
N GLU A 340 -2.52 -5.95 13.44
CA GLU A 340 -1.69 -5.12 14.32
C GLU A 340 -2.43 -3.87 14.78
N LYS A 341 -3.14 -3.17 13.88
CA LYS A 341 -3.91 -1.97 14.24
C LYS A 341 -5.06 -2.28 15.20
N LEU A 342 -5.73 -3.41 14.98
CA LEU A 342 -6.87 -3.82 15.80
C LEU A 342 -6.45 -4.44 17.14
N CYS A 343 -5.24 -5.01 17.25
CA CYS A 343 -4.72 -5.66 18.47
C CYS A 343 -5.79 -6.52 19.18
N LYS A 344 -6.60 -7.31 18.45
CA LYS A 344 -7.84 -7.93 18.95
C LYS A 344 -7.66 -8.79 20.22
N SER A 345 -6.45 -9.28 20.49
CA SER A 345 -6.10 -10.04 21.69
C SER A 345 -6.02 -9.20 22.97
N GLN A 346 -5.78 -7.89 22.87
CA GLN A 346 -5.54 -6.99 24.00
C GLN A 346 -6.49 -5.79 24.02
N ARG A 347 -7.05 -5.42 22.87
CA ARG A 347 -7.85 -4.20 22.70
C ARG A 347 -9.12 -4.47 21.93
N THR A 348 -10.14 -3.68 22.24
CA THR A 348 -11.42 -3.68 21.54
C THR A 348 -11.60 -2.38 20.77
N LEU A 349 -12.09 -2.47 19.53
CA LEU A 349 -12.45 -1.31 18.73
C LEU A 349 -13.68 -0.62 19.35
N VAL A 350 -13.54 0.65 19.72
CA VAL A 350 -14.61 1.45 20.33
C VAL A 350 -15.14 2.56 19.43
N GLY A 351 -14.36 2.97 18.43
CA GLY A 351 -14.80 3.98 17.46
C GLY A 351 -13.70 4.45 16.54
N PHE A 352 -14.00 5.52 15.80
CA PHE A 352 -13.05 6.26 15.00
C PHE A 352 -13.08 7.73 15.39
N GLU A 353 -12.04 8.47 15.02
CA GLU A 353 -11.96 9.91 15.27
C GLU A 353 -11.38 10.63 14.05
N VAL A 354 -11.82 11.85 13.79
CA VAL A 354 -11.23 12.70 12.75
C VAL A 354 -10.09 13.53 13.31
N ALA A 355 -8.88 13.30 12.82
CA ALA A 355 -7.68 14.04 13.21
C ALA A 355 -7.10 14.86 12.07
N MET A 356 -6.27 15.85 12.39
CA MET A 356 -5.46 16.58 11.42
C MET A 356 -4.10 15.88 11.31
N GLY A 357 -3.85 15.23 10.18
CA GLY A 357 -2.55 14.63 9.88
C GLY A 357 -1.57 15.67 9.33
N ALA A 358 -0.31 15.59 9.77
CA ALA A 358 0.79 16.29 9.12
C ALA A 358 1.20 15.51 7.86
N PHE A 359 0.90 16.02 6.67
CA PHE A 359 1.33 15.44 5.39
C PHE A 359 2.62 16.11 4.88
N LYS A 360 3.29 15.44 3.93
CA LYS A 360 4.65 15.70 3.45
C LYS A 360 4.95 17.12 2.93
N GLU A 361 3.95 17.98 2.76
CA GLU A 361 4.04 19.32 2.15
C GLU A 361 3.49 20.42 3.10
N GLY A 362 3.44 20.17 4.41
CA GLY A 362 2.91 21.14 5.39
C GLY A 362 1.38 21.34 5.34
N LEU A 363 0.71 20.80 4.33
CA LEU A 363 -0.75 20.78 4.23
C LEU A 363 -1.34 19.89 5.33
N LYS A 364 -1.96 20.50 6.35
CA LYS A 364 -2.74 19.78 7.35
C LYS A 364 -3.98 19.19 6.66
N LYS A 365 -4.03 17.86 6.54
CA LYS A 365 -5.17 17.17 5.93
C LYS A 365 -5.86 16.30 6.96
N LYS A 366 -7.20 16.35 6.98
CA LYS A 366 -8.00 15.50 7.85
C LYS A 366 -7.77 14.01 7.51
N CYS A 367 -7.64 13.19 8.53
CA CYS A 367 -7.51 11.74 8.43
C CYS A 367 -8.35 11.06 9.53
N PHE A 368 -8.53 9.75 9.40
CA PHE A 368 -9.18 8.95 10.44
C PHE A 368 -8.13 8.37 11.39
N LEU A 369 -8.44 8.42 12.68
CA LEU A 369 -7.80 7.64 13.72
C LEU A 369 -8.71 6.49 14.10
N LEU A 370 -8.10 5.33 14.29
CA LEU A 370 -8.69 4.18 14.94
C LEU A 370 -8.65 4.40 16.46
N VAL A 371 -9.78 4.27 17.15
CA VAL A 371 -9.84 4.36 18.61
C VAL A 371 -10.09 2.96 19.17
N THR A 372 -9.12 2.44 19.91
CA THR A 372 -9.22 1.14 20.60
C THR A 372 -9.09 1.33 22.10
N LYS A 373 -9.71 0.44 22.87
CA LYS A 373 -9.66 0.45 24.33
C LYS A 373 -9.00 -0.83 24.82
N ASP A 374 -8.02 -0.71 25.71
CA ASP A 374 -7.39 -1.86 26.35
C ASP A 374 -8.37 -2.59 27.26
N ASN A 375 -8.43 -3.91 27.09
CA ASN A 375 -9.45 -4.74 27.71
C ASN A 375 -9.28 -4.87 29.24
N LYS A 376 -8.08 -4.62 29.77
CA LYS A 376 -7.77 -4.75 31.21
C LYS A 376 -7.85 -3.42 31.94
N THR A 377 -7.27 -2.38 31.35
CA THR A 377 -7.08 -1.06 31.97
C THR A 377 -8.15 -0.06 31.57
N GLY A 378 -8.88 -0.31 30.47
CA GLY A 378 -9.84 0.63 29.91
C GLY A 378 -9.20 1.87 29.27
N LYS A 379 -7.87 1.91 29.14
CA LYS A 379 -7.16 3.04 28.51
C LYS A 379 -7.40 3.06 27.00
N GLU A 380 -7.63 4.24 26.44
CA GLU A 380 -7.81 4.44 25.01
C GLU A 380 -6.47 4.65 24.28
N TYR A 381 -6.39 4.09 23.08
CA TYR A 381 -5.27 4.19 22.16
C TYR A 381 -5.80 4.66 20.82
N LYS A 382 -5.16 5.70 20.28
CA LYS A 382 -5.47 6.25 18.97
C LYS A 382 -4.33 5.95 17.99
N GLU A 383 -4.66 5.41 16.83
CA GLU A 383 -3.68 5.11 15.79
C GLU A 383 -4.15 5.61 14.43
N ASP A 384 -3.24 6.14 13.61
CA ASP A 384 -3.59 6.63 12.28
C ASP A 384 -4.04 5.50 11.36
N PHE A 385 -5.01 5.78 10.49
CA PHE A 385 -5.57 4.81 9.58
C PHE A 385 -5.77 5.41 8.19
N SER A 386 -5.18 4.77 7.16
CA SER A 386 -5.26 5.24 5.78
C SER A 386 -6.34 4.49 5.01
N ILE A 387 -7.48 5.15 4.77
CA ILE A 387 -8.56 4.61 3.92
C ILE A 387 -8.07 4.30 2.50
N SER A 388 -7.12 5.08 1.97
CA SER A 388 -6.57 4.86 0.63
C SER A 388 -5.87 3.51 0.50
N LYS A 389 -5.08 3.11 1.50
CA LYS A 389 -4.41 1.80 1.52
C LYS A 389 -5.44 0.67 1.60
N CYS A 390 -6.48 0.85 2.40
CA CYS A 390 -7.51 -0.16 2.61
C CYS A 390 -8.36 -0.38 1.37
N LEU A 391 -8.83 0.72 0.76
CA LEU A 391 -9.62 0.67 -0.47
C LEU A 391 -8.82 0.08 -1.63
N GLU A 392 -7.49 0.27 -1.66
CA GLU A 392 -6.65 -0.34 -2.67
C GLU A 392 -6.58 -1.88 -2.54
N PHE A 393 -6.41 -2.39 -1.32
CA PHE A 393 -6.44 -3.84 -1.07
C PHE A 393 -7.84 -4.42 -1.27
N LEU A 394 -8.86 -3.74 -0.73
CA LEU A 394 -10.25 -4.12 -0.91
C LEU A 394 -10.67 -4.12 -2.38
N ARG A 395 -10.05 -3.29 -3.24
CA ARG A 395 -10.33 -3.27 -4.69
C ARG A 395 -10.01 -4.62 -5.34
N ILE A 396 -8.93 -5.28 -4.94
CA ILE A 396 -8.56 -6.60 -5.46
C ILE A 396 -9.58 -7.65 -4.97
N MET A 397 -10.04 -7.50 -3.74
CA MET A 397 -11.00 -8.37 -3.07
C MET A 397 -12.46 -7.98 -3.30
N ALA A 398 -12.77 -7.02 -4.18
CA ALA A 398 -14.14 -6.51 -4.32
C ALA A 398 -15.16 -7.56 -4.80
N HIS A 399 -14.68 -8.69 -5.30
CA HIS A 399 -15.45 -9.85 -5.70
C HIS A 399 -16.00 -10.65 -4.50
N THR A 400 -15.38 -10.54 -3.32
CA THR A 400 -15.82 -11.21 -2.09
C THR A 400 -16.87 -10.41 -1.32
N ILE A 401 -17.07 -9.13 -1.68
CA ILE A 401 -18.06 -8.27 -1.05
C ILE A 401 -19.46 -8.75 -1.46
N PRO A 402 -20.37 -9.01 -0.48
CA PRO A 402 -21.76 -9.35 -0.76
C PRO A 402 -22.41 -8.33 -1.72
N LYS A 403 -23.17 -8.84 -2.68
CA LYS A 403 -23.85 -8.02 -3.69
C LYS A 403 -25.33 -7.94 -3.33
N THR A 404 -25.86 -6.72 -3.36
CA THR A 404 -27.31 -6.52 -3.29
C THR A 404 -27.89 -6.71 -4.68
N ASP A 405 -29.00 -7.44 -4.78
CA ASP A 405 -29.74 -7.54 -6.03
C ASP A 405 -30.14 -6.13 -6.51
N LYS A 406 -29.97 -5.84 -7.80
CA LYS A 406 -30.22 -4.49 -8.34
C LYS A 406 -31.67 -4.04 -8.14
N LYS A 407 -32.65 -4.94 -8.23
CA LYS A 407 -34.05 -4.62 -8.00
C LYS A 407 -34.27 -4.29 -6.53
N VAL A 408 -33.73 -5.12 -5.62
CA VAL A 408 -33.79 -4.87 -4.16
C VAL A 408 -33.14 -3.54 -3.80
N PHE A 409 -31.98 -3.23 -4.40
CA PHE A 409 -31.29 -1.96 -4.22
C PHE A 409 -32.16 -0.77 -4.69
N ILE A 410 -32.73 -0.84 -5.89
CA ILE A 410 -33.62 0.22 -6.40
C ILE A 410 -34.83 0.41 -5.48
N THR A 411 -35.44 -0.68 -5.02
CA THR A 411 -36.56 -0.62 -4.06
C THR A 411 -36.13 0.01 -2.75
N SER A 412 -34.93 -0.29 -2.24
CA SER A 412 -34.42 0.31 -1.00
C SER A 412 -34.21 1.83 -1.11
N LEU A 413 -33.85 2.33 -2.30
CA LEU A 413 -33.73 3.77 -2.55
C LEU A 413 -35.09 4.48 -2.58
N SER A 414 -36.16 3.78 -2.99
CA SER A 414 -37.51 4.36 -3.09
C SER A 414 -38.27 4.44 -1.77
N VAL A 415 -37.81 3.76 -0.71
CA VAL A 415 -38.47 3.77 0.61
C VAL A 415 -37.98 4.92 1.51
N SER A 416 -36.92 5.63 1.10
CA SER A 416 -36.38 6.79 1.81
C SER A 416 -36.90 8.13 1.28
N ASN A 417 -38.22 8.27 1.17
CA ASN A 417 -38.90 9.58 1.17
C ASN A 417 -39.92 9.57 2.32
N PRO A 418 -39.64 10.24 3.46
CA PRO A 418 -40.67 10.59 4.43
C PRO A 418 -41.67 11.61 3.86
#